data_AF-A0AAV7ZB65-F1
#
_entry.id   AF-A0AAV7ZB65-F1
#
_cell.length_a   1.000
_cell.length_b   1.000
_cell.length_c   1.000
_cell.angle_alpha   90.00
_cell.angle_beta   90.00
_cell.angle_gamma   90.00
#
_symmetry.space_group_name_H-M   'P 1'
#
loop_
_entity.id
_entity.type
_entity.pdbx_description
1 polymer ?
#
loop_
_entity_poly.entity_id
_entity_poly.type
_entity_poly.pdbx_seq_one_letter_code
_entity_poly.pdbx_strand_id
1 'polypeptide(L)'
;MEQGFFATGENVHGELGIKAGTLGIFTKGPKDQKILPISIISNTWQSTLFVNRKGTIFQYGARGENTFTLPSKIQEIKAGTHHFIILTQDGKVYGLGKSDKGQCGSNNNEIKKPSEIVWFTENNISIKQIACGFTSSYFITKENKLYSLGDNTYGALGKNHGNSKTPLHVADNVKRVFADNVSCHFLYITNDGDLYGAGYNNHKQICDSTQTRILTPVKISMFCGKHIKNITLGLSHTVVWIHENSQDIVYSIGIHGSNGLGQEGIVGKFTEIKELRGIGIKNIAVGEYQNLVLTNDNELWVWGKNTFGQLGNSTDRNTISKPKKIVIDGLSKLPNPHVHCGPRCSWIFSKAYDNIISEEFKKLYELKQLCDIKIKNHNAHKSIIEFRTNKKIDQVTKILNEYTENQVDNFFKWVYGEMYNINNQTLKSILNKLEILNPQEKTLESDLLHAFDDEDSKDFIILVPDEEDPEYFDELKVHKFILFARCGLFRDMFRTVNEEQNTVKDFSGKSIESLELFLQYLYTNKISLTADHDPILVYEELEDSAVYYQLNKDSNFSHELNKIKK
;
A
#
# COMPACT_ATOMS: atom_id res chain seq x y z
N MET A 1 16.36 2.43 1.68
CA MET A 1 15.91 1.01 1.64
C MET A 1 15.39 0.69 0.24
N GLU A 2 16.16 -0.08 -0.54
CA GLU A 2 15.69 -0.61 -1.82
C GLU A 2 14.43 -1.45 -1.58
N GLN A 3 13.34 -1.10 -2.26
CA GLN A 3 12.02 -1.61 -1.94
C GLN A 3 11.92 -3.10 -2.27
N GLY A 4 11.57 -3.86 -1.24
CA GLY A 4 11.50 -5.30 -1.21
C GLY A 4 10.35 -5.91 -1.99
N PHE A 5 10.45 -5.83 -3.31
CA PHE A 5 9.52 -6.40 -4.25
C PHE A 5 10.29 -7.27 -5.24
N PHE A 6 9.86 -8.51 -5.40
CA PHE A 6 10.39 -9.42 -6.39
C PHE A 6 9.30 -9.91 -7.33
N ALA A 7 9.63 -10.06 -8.61
CA ALA A 7 8.73 -10.67 -9.59
C ALA A 7 9.50 -11.59 -10.55
N THR A 8 8.81 -12.59 -11.08
CA THR A 8 9.33 -13.49 -12.11
C THR A 8 8.19 -13.93 -13.05
N GLY A 9 8.53 -14.53 -14.18
CA GLY A 9 7.56 -15.06 -15.14
C GLY A 9 7.43 -14.25 -16.43
N GLU A 10 6.29 -14.43 -17.10
CA GLU A 10 5.89 -13.68 -18.29
C GLU A 10 5.69 -12.19 -17.93
N ASN A 11 6.26 -11.29 -18.74
CA ASN A 11 6.12 -9.83 -18.64
C ASN A 11 6.04 -9.20 -20.04
N VAL A 12 5.29 -9.83 -20.96
CA VAL A 12 5.28 -9.43 -22.38
C VAL A 12 4.57 -8.09 -22.58
N HIS A 13 3.64 -7.75 -21.69
CA HIS A 13 2.85 -6.52 -21.72
C HIS A 13 3.32 -5.47 -20.72
N GLY A 14 4.39 -5.72 -19.95
CA GLY A 14 4.82 -4.85 -18.85
C GLY A 14 3.95 -5.00 -17.59
N GLU A 15 3.20 -6.09 -17.47
CA GLU A 15 2.30 -6.41 -16.36
C GLU A 15 3.02 -6.57 -15.01
N LEU A 16 4.33 -6.79 -14.99
CA LEU A 16 5.13 -6.79 -13.77
C LEU A 16 5.57 -5.38 -13.35
N GLY A 17 5.25 -4.34 -14.13
CA GLY A 17 5.66 -2.94 -13.89
C GLY A 17 7.18 -2.71 -14.02
N ILE A 18 7.85 -3.58 -14.77
CA ILE A 18 9.27 -3.48 -15.15
C ILE A 18 9.39 -3.67 -16.66
N LYS A 19 10.57 -3.37 -17.24
CA LYS A 19 10.81 -3.48 -18.68
C LYS A 19 10.34 -4.84 -19.21
N ALA A 20 9.57 -4.80 -20.30
CA ALA A 20 8.97 -5.99 -20.89
C ALA A 20 10.03 -7.07 -21.21
N GLY A 21 9.67 -8.33 -20.97
CA GLY A 21 10.58 -9.47 -21.10
C GLY A 21 10.02 -10.74 -20.47
N THR A 22 10.77 -11.83 -20.45
CA THR A 22 10.42 -13.02 -19.67
C THR A 22 11.52 -13.28 -18.66
N LEU A 23 11.16 -13.40 -17.39
CA LEU A 23 12.10 -13.57 -16.29
C LEU A 23 12.11 -15.04 -15.84
N GLY A 24 13.30 -15.64 -15.78
CA GLY A 24 13.50 -16.99 -15.24
C GLY A 24 13.77 -17.00 -13.73
N ILE A 25 14.17 -15.86 -13.17
CA ILE A 25 14.51 -15.68 -11.76
C ILE A 25 13.74 -14.49 -11.20
N PHE A 26 13.51 -14.49 -9.89
CA PHE A 26 12.95 -13.35 -9.19
C PHE A 26 13.86 -12.12 -9.30
N THR A 27 13.36 -11.06 -9.90
CA THR A 27 14.06 -9.77 -10.05
C THR A 27 13.36 -8.69 -9.24
N LYS A 28 14.14 -7.67 -8.82
CA LYS A 28 13.58 -6.48 -8.16
C LYS A 28 12.55 -5.82 -9.08
N GLY A 29 11.36 -5.54 -8.57
CA GLY A 29 10.26 -5.04 -9.40
C GLY A 29 10.23 -3.52 -9.60
N PRO A 30 9.03 -2.92 -9.75
CA PRO A 30 8.89 -1.56 -10.26
C PRO A 30 9.68 -0.57 -9.42
N LYS A 31 10.49 0.26 -10.10
CA LYS A 31 11.21 1.38 -9.47
C LYS A 31 10.33 2.63 -9.32
N ASP A 32 9.08 2.58 -9.76
CA ASP A 32 8.17 3.72 -9.72
C ASP A 32 7.81 4.03 -8.26
N GLN A 33 8.38 5.10 -7.71
CA GLN A 33 8.12 5.50 -6.33
C GLN A 33 6.66 5.89 -6.08
N LYS A 34 5.86 6.19 -7.12
CA LYS A 34 4.46 6.65 -6.97
C LYS A 34 3.51 5.56 -6.46
N ILE A 35 3.80 4.29 -6.78
CA ILE A 35 2.95 3.15 -6.36
C ILE A 35 3.26 2.71 -4.93
N LEU A 36 4.38 3.17 -4.38
CA LEU A 36 4.90 2.71 -3.11
C LEU A 36 4.45 3.64 -1.96
N PRO A 37 4.18 3.07 -0.78
CA PRO A 37 4.10 1.64 -0.48
C PRO A 37 2.81 0.99 -1.04
N ILE A 38 2.97 -0.23 -1.56
CA ILE A 38 1.89 -1.03 -2.16
C ILE A 38 1.06 -1.69 -1.04
N SER A 39 -0.26 -1.49 -1.04
CA SER A 39 -1.21 -2.12 -0.13
C SER A 39 -1.93 -3.32 -0.75
N ILE A 40 -2.20 -3.28 -2.05
CA ILE A 40 -2.89 -4.35 -2.79
C ILE A 40 -2.20 -4.56 -4.14
N ILE A 41 -2.06 -5.83 -4.53
CA ILE A 41 -1.68 -6.25 -5.88
C ILE A 41 -2.77 -7.19 -6.37
N SER A 42 -3.24 -6.95 -7.59
CA SER A 42 -4.17 -7.84 -8.27
C SER A 42 -3.86 -7.78 -9.76
N ASN A 43 -3.79 -8.90 -10.44
CA ASN A 43 -3.39 -8.91 -11.84
C ASN A 43 -4.26 -9.87 -12.67
N THR A 44 -4.56 -9.45 -13.89
CA THR A 44 -5.09 -10.30 -14.95
C THR A 44 -3.95 -10.89 -15.77
N TRP A 45 -4.26 -11.50 -16.91
CA TRP A 45 -3.25 -11.95 -17.85
C TRP A 45 -2.50 -10.82 -18.57
N GLN A 46 -3.11 -9.64 -18.64
CA GLN A 46 -2.58 -8.52 -19.45
C GLN A 46 -2.45 -7.22 -18.67
N SER A 47 -2.86 -7.17 -17.41
CA SER A 47 -2.81 -5.93 -16.63
C SER A 47 -2.64 -6.22 -15.15
N THR A 48 -1.97 -5.32 -14.45
CA THR A 48 -1.82 -5.37 -12.99
C THR A 48 -2.32 -4.07 -12.40
N LEU A 49 -3.11 -4.18 -11.34
CA LEU A 49 -3.50 -3.09 -10.48
C LEU A 49 -2.66 -3.13 -9.21
N PHE A 50 -2.00 -2.01 -8.94
CA PHE A 50 -1.40 -1.70 -7.66
C PHE A 50 -2.26 -0.68 -6.94
N VAL A 51 -2.44 -0.83 -5.64
CA VAL A 51 -3.06 0.19 -4.80
C VAL A 51 -2.00 0.71 -3.84
N ASN A 52 -1.85 2.03 -3.74
CA ASN A 52 -1.00 2.64 -2.73
C ASN A 52 -1.78 2.88 -1.42
N ARG A 53 -1.11 3.34 -0.36
CA ARG A 53 -1.77 3.68 0.92
C ARG A 53 -2.83 4.78 0.85
N LYS A 54 -2.75 5.67 -0.13
CA LYS A 54 -3.77 6.73 -0.33
C LYS A 54 -5.06 6.15 -0.93
N GLY A 55 -5.08 4.89 -1.31
CA GLY A 55 -6.21 4.26 -2.00
C GLY A 55 -6.25 4.58 -3.50
N THR A 56 -5.16 5.11 -4.06
CA THR A 56 -5.03 5.35 -5.50
C THR A 56 -4.70 4.04 -6.20
N ILE A 57 -5.44 3.73 -7.26
CA ILE A 57 -5.23 2.55 -8.11
C ILE A 57 -4.33 2.95 -9.28
N PHE A 58 -3.23 2.23 -9.47
CA PHE A 58 -2.34 2.34 -10.62
C PHE A 58 -2.46 1.08 -11.46
N GLN A 59 -2.76 1.24 -12.74
CA GLN A 59 -2.85 0.16 -13.70
C GLN A 59 -1.62 0.16 -14.61
N TYR A 60 -1.02 -1.01 -14.82
CA TYR A 60 0.03 -1.25 -15.81
C TYR A 60 -0.35 -2.43 -16.71
N GLY A 61 0.29 -2.56 -17.87
CA GLY A 61 0.12 -3.67 -18.80
C GLY A 61 -0.42 -3.24 -20.18
N ALA A 62 -1.10 -4.16 -20.87
CA ALA A 62 -1.57 -3.98 -22.25
C ALA A 62 -2.57 -2.82 -22.46
N ARG A 63 -3.18 -2.33 -21.38
CA ARG A 63 -4.12 -1.19 -21.39
C ARG A 63 -3.43 0.15 -21.13
N GLY A 64 -2.09 0.17 -21.09
CA GLY A 64 -1.29 1.33 -20.74
C GLY A 64 -1.34 1.67 -19.25
N GLU A 65 -0.71 2.79 -18.92
CA GLU A 65 -0.64 3.32 -17.57
C GLU A 65 -1.85 4.18 -17.26
N ASN A 66 -2.68 3.76 -16.29
CA ASN A 66 -3.86 4.51 -15.87
C ASN A 66 -3.88 4.69 -14.36
N THR A 67 -4.47 5.79 -13.89
CA THR A 67 -4.65 6.07 -12.47
C THR A 67 -6.13 6.30 -12.16
N PHE A 68 -6.64 5.65 -11.11
CA PHE A 68 -8.02 5.80 -10.66
C PHE A 68 -8.10 6.10 -9.17
N THR A 69 -9.19 6.77 -8.77
CA THR A 69 -9.59 6.94 -7.38
C THR A 69 -11.06 6.58 -7.25
N LEU A 70 -11.46 6.05 -6.09
CA LEU A 70 -12.85 5.72 -5.78
C LEU A 70 -13.36 6.61 -4.63
N PRO A 71 -14.69 6.81 -4.51
CA PRO A 71 -15.27 7.65 -3.46
C PRO A 71 -15.02 7.14 -2.04
N SER A 72 -14.84 5.82 -1.90
CA SER A 72 -14.65 5.12 -0.64
C SER A 72 -13.33 4.34 -0.67
N LYS A 73 -12.78 4.05 0.52
CA LYS A 73 -11.53 3.30 0.65
C LYS A 73 -11.69 1.90 0.07
N ILE A 74 -10.68 1.45 -0.66
CA ILE A 74 -10.65 0.10 -1.23
C ILE A 74 -10.40 -0.89 -0.10
N GLN A 75 -11.27 -1.90 0.00
CA GLN A 75 -11.09 -3.04 0.89
C GLN A 75 -10.33 -4.17 0.19
N GLU A 76 -10.70 -4.49 -1.05
CA GLU A 76 -10.14 -5.65 -1.77
C GLU A 76 -10.23 -5.43 -3.29
N ILE A 77 -9.28 -6.00 -4.05
CA ILE A 77 -9.35 -6.11 -5.51
C ILE A 77 -9.08 -7.56 -5.92
N LYS A 78 -9.99 -8.15 -6.69
CA LYS A 78 -9.83 -9.49 -7.27
C LYS A 78 -9.85 -9.42 -8.78
N ALA A 79 -8.92 -10.14 -9.39
CA ALA A 79 -8.77 -10.21 -10.83
C ALA A 79 -9.25 -11.56 -11.34
N GLY A 80 -10.04 -11.57 -12.41
CA GLY A 80 -10.18 -12.71 -13.32
C GLY A 80 -9.24 -12.57 -14.52
N THR A 81 -9.36 -13.42 -15.54
CA THR A 81 -8.37 -13.45 -16.64
C THR A 81 -8.26 -12.13 -17.41
N HIS A 82 -9.35 -11.36 -17.51
CA HIS A 82 -9.40 -10.09 -18.25
C HIS A 82 -10.24 -9.00 -17.58
N HIS A 83 -10.61 -9.18 -16.31
CA HIS A 83 -11.42 -8.22 -15.55
C HIS A 83 -10.98 -8.14 -14.08
N PHE A 84 -11.41 -7.06 -13.44
CA PHE A 84 -11.24 -6.83 -12.01
C PHE A 84 -12.59 -6.52 -11.38
N ILE A 85 -12.75 -6.98 -10.15
CA ILE A 85 -13.79 -6.55 -9.22
C ILE A 85 -13.10 -5.86 -8.05
N ILE A 86 -13.58 -4.67 -7.72
CA ILE A 86 -13.06 -3.83 -6.64
C ILE A 86 -14.15 -3.69 -5.59
N LEU A 87 -13.86 -4.04 -4.34
CA LEU A 87 -14.74 -3.88 -3.20
C LEU A 87 -14.26 -2.70 -2.35
N THR A 88 -15.17 -1.79 -1.99
CA THR A 88 -14.90 -0.66 -1.09
C THR A 88 -15.42 -0.91 0.33
N GLN A 89 -14.92 -0.19 1.33
CA GLN A 89 -15.22 -0.39 2.75
C GLN A 89 -16.69 -0.15 3.12
N ASP A 90 -17.41 0.64 2.34
CA ASP A 90 -18.85 0.86 2.44
C ASP A 90 -19.68 -0.30 1.85
N GLY A 91 -19.03 -1.32 1.28
CA GLY A 91 -19.67 -2.53 0.78
C GLY A 91 -20.15 -2.44 -0.68
N LYS A 92 -19.74 -1.41 -1.41
CA LYS A 92 -20.01 -1.27 -2.85
C LYS A 92 -18.97 -2.01 -3.68
N VAL A 93 -19.37 -2.44 -4.88
CA VAL A 93 -18.51 -3.17 -5.80
C VAL A 93 -18.46 -2.51 -7.17
N TYR A 94 -17.28 -2.50 -7.76
CA TYR A 94 -17.00 -1.89 -9.06
C TYR A 94 -16.36 -2.91 -10.00
N GLY A 95 -16.80 -2.93 -11.25
CA GLY A 95 -16.17 -3.70 -12.33
C GLY A 95 -15.18 -2.86 -13.14
N LEU A 96 -14.13 -3.50 -13.65
CA LEU A 96 -13.17 -2.92 -14.59
C LEU A 96 -12.67 -4.01 -15.55
N GLY A 97 -12.52 -3.73 -16.84
CA GLY A 97 -12.04 -4.69 -17.83
C GLY A 97 -13.13 -5.30 -18.69
N LYS A 98 -12.85 -6.47 -19.26
CA LYS A 98 -13.75 -7.18 -20.18
C LYS A 98 -15.05 -7.61 -19.48
N SER A 99 -16.20 -7.45 -20.14
CA SER A 99 -17.54 -7.72 -19.59
C SER A 99 -18.50 -8.29 -20.66
N ASP A 100 -17.97 -8.88 -21.73
CA ASP A 100 -18.73 -9.49 -22.83
C ASP A 100 -19.57 -10.70 -22.40
N LYS A 101 -19.17 -11.40 -21.32
CA LYS A 101 -19.94 -12.47 -20.67
C LYS A 101 -20.72 -11.97 -19.47
N GLY A 102 -20.66 -10.68 -19.17
CA GLY A 102 -21.32 -10.07 -18.02
C GLY A 102 -20.51 -10.03 -16.74
N GLN A 103 -19.24 -10.46 -16.75
CA GLN A 103 -18.40 -10.65 -15.57
C GLN A 103 -18.09 -9.38 -14.75
N CYS A 104 -18.37 -8.18 -15.29
CA CYS A 104 -18.32 -6.92 -14.55
C CYS A 104 -19.70 -6.39 -14.12
N GLY A 105 -20.78 -7.17 -14.28
CA GLY A 105 -22.13 -6.76 -13.89
C GLY A 105 -22.70 -5.59 -14.71
N SER A 106 -22.31 -5.47 -15.98
CA SER A 106 -22.68 -4.36 -16.86
C SER A 106 -23.21 -4.85 -18.21
N ASN A 107 -24.07 -4.04 -18.82
CA ASN A 107 -24.51 -4.26 -20.20
C ASN A 107 -23.41 -3.99 -21.23
N ASN A 108 -22.42 -3.16 -20.89
CA ASN A 108 -21.27 -2.89 -21.73
C ASN A 108 -20.34 -4.11 -21.79
N ASN A 109 -19.81 -4.41 -22.97
CA ASN A 109 -18.88 -5.54 -23.16
C ASN A 109 -17.47 -5.24 -22.65
N GLU A 110 -17.17 -3.99 -22.33
CA GLU A 110 -15.89 -3.57 -21.75
C GLU A 110 -16.07 -2.33 -20.88
N ILE A 111 -15.39 -2.32 -19.74
CA ILE A 111 -15.40 -1.26 -18.75
C ILE A 111 -14.00 -0.66 -18.67
N LYS A 112 -13.85 0.58 -19.15
CA LYS A 112 -12.55 1.25 -19.25
C LYS A 112 -12.13 1.99 -17.98
N LYS A 113 -13.08 2.29 -17.09
CA LYS A 113 -12.87 2.94 -15.80
C LYS A 113 -13.72 2.22 -14.74
N PRO A 114 -13.27 2.10 -13.49
CA PRO A 114 -14.04 1.43 -12.44
C PRO A 114 -15.49 1.94 -12.41
N SER A 115 -16.46 1.04 -12.59
CA SER A 115 -17.88 1.38 -12.70
C SER A 115 -18.68 0.53 -11.71
N GLU A 116 -19.59 1.15 -10.96
CA GLU A 116 -20.36 0.48 -9.90
C GLU A 116 -21.28 -0.60 -10.49
N ILE A 117 -21.37 -1.76 -9.85
CA ILE A 117 -22.37 -2.79 -10.17
C ILE A 117 -23.68 -2.41 -9.46
N VAL A 118 -24.43 -1.51 -10.09
CA VAL A 118 -25.59 -0.83 -9.50
C VAL A 118 -26.69 -1.76 -9.01
N TRP A 119 -26.78 -2.97 -9.56
CA TRP A 119 -27.79 -3.96 -9.16
C TRP A 119 -27.78 -4.21 -7.65
N PHE A 120 -26.60 -4.27 -7.00
CA PHE A 120 -26.53 -4.49 -5.56
C PHE A 120 -27.09 -3.30 -4.77
N THR A 121 -26.72 -2.08 -5.17
CA THR A 121 -27.18 -0.85 -4.52
C THR A 121 -28.69 -0.65 -4.72
N GLU A 122 -29.22 -0.89 -5.92
CA GLU A 122 -30.65 -0.82 -6.23
C GLU A 122 -31.49 -1.84 -5.43
N ASN A 123 -30.89 -2.98 -5.07
CA ASN A 123 -31.53 -4.01 -4.25
C ASN A 123 -31.19 -3.90 -2.75
N ASN A 124 -30.53 -2.83 -2.31
CA ASN A 124 -30.10 -2.62 -0.92
C ASN A 124 -29.22 -3.75 -0.36
N ILE A 125 -28.33 -4.30 -1.19
CA ILE A 125 -27.42 -5.38 -0.82
C ILE A 125 -26.00 -4.83 -0.63
N SER A 126 -25.42 -5.06 0.55
CA SER A 126 -24.03 -4.70 0.84
C SER A 126 -23.11 -5.92 0.76
N ILE A 127 -21.95 -5.78 0.12
CA ILE A 127 -20.97 -6.84 -0.07
C ILE A 127 -19.90 -6.81 1.03
N LYS A 128 -19.43 -7.98 1.47
CA LYS A 128 -18.32 -8.13 2.43
C LYS A 128 -17.11 -8.90 1.90
N GLN A 129 -17.27 -9.72 0.86
CA GLN A 129 -16.17 -10.45 0.23
C GLN A 129 -16.42 -10.58 -1.27
N ILE A 130 -15.34 -10.51 -2.05
CA ILE A 130 -15.33 -10.77 -3.50
C ILE A 130 -14.35 -11.88 -3.87
N ALA A 131 -14.61 -12.57 -4.99
CA ALA A 131 -13.67 -13.46 -5.66
C ALA A 131 -13.90 -13.43 -7.18
N CYS A 132 -12.89 -13.80 -7.97
CA CYS A 132 -12.98 -13.82 -9.43
C CYS A 132 -12.38 -15.12 -9.96
N GLY A 133 -13.10 -15.80 -10.85
CA GLY A 133 -12.59 -16.88 -11.67
C GLY A 133 -12.15 -16.37 -13.05
N PHE A 134 -12.01 -17.28 -14.02
CA PHE A 134 -11.56 -16.99 -15.38
C PHE A 134 -12.39 -15.88 -16.07
N THR A 135 -13.71 -16.08 -16.11
CA THR A 135 -14.71 -15.16 -16.70
C THR A 135 -15.95 -15.07 -15.80
N SER A 136 -15.79 -15.31 -14.50
CA SER A 136 -16.85 -15.28 -13.49
C SER A 136 -16.45 -14.41 -12.29
N SER A 137 -17.44 -13.86 -11.60
CA SER A 137 -17.26 -13.04 -10.40
C SER A 137 -18.24 -13.49 -9.32
N TYR A 138 -17.78 -13.44 -8.06
CA TYR A 138 -18.50 -13.94 -6.90
C TYR A 138 -18.53 -12.89 -5.80
N PHE A 139 -19.66 -12.83 -5.09
CA PHE A 139 -19.95 -11.80 -4.10
C PHE A 139 -20.62 -12.42 -2.89
N ILE A 140 -20.07 -12.20 -1.70
CA ILE A 140 -20.75 -12.55 -0.45
C ILE A 140 -21.33 -11.28 0.17
N THR A 141 -22.62 -11.29 0.45
CA THR A 141 -23.32 -10.18 1.12
C THR A 141 -23.06 -10.18 2.63
N LYS A 142 -23.33 -9.05 3.30
CA LYS A 142 -23.25 -8.98 4.77
C LYS A 142 -24.18 -9.99 5.46
N GLU A 143 -25.27 -10.38 4.81
CA GLU A 143 -26.24 -11.38 5.25
C GLU A 143 -25.82 -12.83 4.91
N ASN A 144 -24.57 -13.07 4.52
CA ASN A 144 -24.02 -14.39 4.19
C ASN A 144 -24.67 -15.07 2.96
N LYS A 145 -25.14 -14.29 1.98
CA LYS A 145 -25.64 -14.83 0.71
C LYS A 145 -24.54 -14.78 -0.35
N LEU A 146 -24.40 -15.83 -1.14
CA LEU A 146 -23.46 -15.88 -2.26
C LEU A 146 -24.19 -15.57 -3.57
N TYR A 147 -23.65 -14.61 -4.32
CA TYR A 147 -24.08 -14.29 -5.68
C TYR A 147 -22.95 -14.51 -6.68
N SER A 148 -23.31 -14.85 -7.92
CA SER A 148 -22.36 -15.02 -9.04
C SER A 148 -22.87 -14.39 -10.34
N LEU A 149 -21.96 -13.98 -11.22
CA LEU A 149 -22.25 -13.47 -12.57
C LEU A 149 -21.08 -13.74 -13.52
N GLY A 150 -21.32 -13.60 -14.82
CA GLY A 150 -20.36 -13.85 -15.88
C GLY A 150 -20.68 -15.09 -16.71
N ASP A 151 -19.64 -15.78 -17.16
CA ASP A 151 -19.72 -16.98 -17.99
C ASP A 151 -20.13 -18.22 -17.18
N ASN A 152 -21.07 -19.00 -17.71
CA ASN A 152 -21.50 -20.27 -17.12
C ASN A 152 -21.28 -21.48 -18.03
N THR A 153 -20.49 -21.36 -19.10
CA THR A 153 -20.22 -22.46 -20.05
C THR A 153 -19.81 -23.76 -19.33
N TYR A 154 -19.00 -23.64 -18.27
CA TYR A 154 -18.50 -24.76 -17.47
C TYR A 154 -19.19 -24.91 -16.10
N GLY A 155 -20.33 -24.25 -15.85
CA GLY A 155 -21.01 -24.31 -14.54
C GLY A 155 -20.40 -23.39 -13.48
N ALA A 156 -19.52 -22.46 -13.88
CA ALA A 156 -18.80 -21.59 -12.95
C ALA A 156 -19.72 -20.67 -12.14
N LEU A 157 -20.99 -20.49 -12.50
CA LEU A 157 -21.94 -19.72 -11.69
C LEU A 157 -22.61 -20.55 -10.58
N GLY A 158 -22.50 -21.88 -10.61
CA GLY A 158 -23.12 -22.75 -9.60
C GLY A 158 -24.65 -22.78 -9.67
N LYS A 159 -25.21 -22.48 -10.83
CA LYS A 159 -26.62 -22.69 -11.17
C LYS A 159 -26.73 -23.30 -12.56
N ASN A 160 -27.80 -24.07 -12.78
CA ASN A 160 -28.20 -24.49 -14.11
C ASN A 160 -28.83 -23.30 -14.86
N HIS A 161 -27.98 -22.43 -15.39
CA HIS A 161 -28.34 -21.17 -16.06
C HIS A 161 -27.41 -20.91 -17.25
N GLY A 162 -27.77 -19.98 -18.14
CA GLY A 162 -26.81 -19.44 -19.11
C GLY A 162 -25.79 -18.48 -18.48
N ASN A 163 -25.05 -17.76 -19.31
CA ASN A 163 -24.26 -16.62 -18.85
C ASN A 163 -25.17 -15.55 -18.23
N SER A 164 -24.67 -14.79 -17.27
CA SER A 164 -25.47 -13.76 -16.60
C SER A 164 -24.72 -12.45 -16.48
N LYS A 165 -25.37 -11.35 -16.89
CA LYS A 165 -24.90 -9.98 -16.66
C LYS A 165 -25.38 -9.40 -15.34
N THR A 166 -26.36 -10.03 -14.70
CA THR A 166 -26.89 -9.65 -13.39
C THR A 166 -26.51 -10.69 -12.33
N PRO A 167 -26.33 -10.30 -11.07
CA PRO A 167 -26.05 -11.24 -9.98
C PRO A 167 -27.13 -12.33 -9.85
N LEU A 168 -26.71 -13.60 -9.88
CA LEU A 168 -27.53 -14.76 -9.60
C LEU A 168 -27.28 -15.22 -8.16
N HIS A 169 -28.35 -15.42 -7.39
CA HIS A 169 -28.22 -16.04 -6.06
C HIS A 169 -27.79 -17.50 -6.20
N VAL A 170 -26.73 -17.89 -5.49
CA VAL A 170 -26.14 -19.25 -5.54
C VAL A 170 -26.56 -20.06 -4.32
N ALA A 171 -26.29 -19.53 -3.13
CA ALA A 171 -26.47 -20.20 -1.84
C ALA A 171 -26.61 -19.19 -0.69
N ASP A 172 -27.24 -19.63 0.39
CA ASP A 172 -27.31 -18.92 1.67
C ASP A 172 -26.29 -19.48 2.67
N ASN A 173 -26.16 -18.84 3.83
CA ASN A 173 -25.26 -19.24 4.92
C ASN A 173 -23.78 -19.39 4.52
N VAL A 174 -23.30 -18.62 3.54
CA VAL A 174 -21.93 -18.69 3.03
C VAL A 174 -20.99 -17.80 3.85
N LYS A 175 -19.94 -18.43 4.40
CA LYS A 175 -18.89 -17.78 5.20
C LYS A 175 -17.80 -17.20 4.32
N ARG A 176 -17.30 -17.99 3.37
CA ARG A 176 -16.20 -17.62 2.45
C ARG A 176 -16.38 -18.23 1.07
N VAL A 177 -15.96 -17.51 0.04
CA VAL A 177 -15.89 -17.99 -1.35
C VAL A 177 -14.45 -17.89 -1.86
N PHE A 178 -14.07 -18.84 -2.71
CA PHE A 178 -12.74 -18.98 -3.30
C PHE A 178 -12.87 -19.20 -4.80
N ALA A 179 -12.25 -18.30 -5.56
CA ALA A 179 -12.00 -18.37 -6.98
C ALA A 179 -10.75 -17.52 -7.25
N ASP A 180 -9.92 -17.97 -8.17
CA ASP A 180 -8.67 -17.32 -8.52
C ASP A 180 -8.60 -17.10 -10.03
N ASN A 181 -7.68 -16.23 -10.47
CA ASN A 181 -7.70 -15.56 -11.77
C ASN A 181 -8.07 -16.42 -12.98
N VAL A 182 -7.55 -17.64 -13.03
CA VAL A 182 -7.66 -18.59 -14.14
C VAL A 182 -8.61 -19.75 -13.86
N SER A 183 -9.22 -19.81 -12.68
CA SER A 183 -10.07 -20.94 -12.29
C SER A 183 -11.41 -20.90 -13.01
N CYS A 184 -11.77 -22.01 -13.66
CA CYS A 184 -13.10 -22.21 -14.24
C CYS A 184 -14.06 -22.91 -13.25
N HIS A 185 -13.67 -22.97 -11.98
CA HIS A 185 -14.42 -23.50 -10.86
C HIS A 185 -14.26 -22.58 -9.65
N PHE A 186 -15.16 -22.73 -8.69
CA PHE A 186 -15.14 -22.02 -7.42
C PHE A 186 -15.57 -22.96 -6.30
N LEU A 187 -15.05 -22.68 -5.11
CA LEU A 187 -15.43 -23.35 -3.88
C LEU A 187 -15.98 -22.34 -2.88
N TYR A 188 -16.83 -22.78 -1.97
CA TYR A 188 -17.28 -21.95 -0.86
C TYR A 188 -17.48 -22.77 0.42
N ILE A 189 -17.28 -22.11 1.56
CA ILE A 189 -17.47 -22.68 2.89
C ILE A 189 -18.69 -22.02 3.51
N THR A 190 -19.59 -22.81 4.09
CA THR A 190 -20.74 -22.31 4.86
C THR A 190 -20.34 -21.93 6.30
N ASN A 191 -21.19 -21.22 7.03
CA ASN A 191 -20.91 -20.96 8.46
C ASN A 191 -20.92 -22.24 9.30
N ASP A 192 -21.58 -23.29 8.83
CA ASP A 192 -21.59 -24.63 9.45
C ASP A 192 -20.27 -25.40 9.21
N GLY A 193 -19.35 -24.84 8.43
CA GLY A 193 -18.05 -25.44 8.13
C GLY A 193 -18.10 -26.48 7.01
N ASP A 194 -19.19 -26.54 6.24
CA ASP A 194 -19.29 -27.42 5.08
C ASP A 194 -18.65 -26.77 3.85
N LEU A 195 -17.92 -27.58 3.07
CA LEU A 195 -17.27 -27.14 1.84
C LEU A 195 -18.05 -27.63 0.62
N TYR A 196 -18.30 -26.73 -0.33
CA TYR A 196 -18.96 -27.02 -1.60
C TYR A 196 -18.12 -26.52 -2.78
N GLY A 197 -18.28 -27.13 -3.96
CA GLY A 197 -17.65 -26.69 -5.20
C GLY A 197 -18.51 -26.87 -6.44
N ALA A 198 -18.35 -25.98 -7.42
CA ALA A 198 -19.00 -26.03 -8.72
C ALA A 198 -18.10 -25.49 -9.83
N GLY A 199 -18.43 -25.78 -11.08
CA GLY A 199 -17.69 -25.37 -12.27
C GLY A 199 -17.00 -26.52 -13.01
N TYR A 200 -15.91 -26.19 -13.70
CA TYR A 200 -15.17 -27.11 -14.56
C TYR A 200 -14.54 -28.26 -13.75
N ASN A 201 -14.72 -29.50 -14.21
CA ASN A 201 -14.25 -30.70 -13.52
C ASN A 201 -13.64 -31.77 -14.45
N ASN A 202 -13.25 -31.43 -15.69
CA ASN A 202 -12.62 -32.40 -16.62
C ASN A 202 -11.32 -32.99 -16.07
N HIS A 203 -10.59 -32.22 -15.26
CA HIS A 203 -9.36 -32.66 -14.60
C HIS A 203 -9.62 -33.08 -13.15
N LYS A 204 -10.88 -33.33 -12.77
CA LYS A 204 -11.28 -33.69 -11.41
C LYS A 204 -10.85 -32.67 -10.35
N GLN A 205 -10.68 -31.40 -10.71
CA GLN A 205 -10.18 -30.35 -9.82
C GLN A 205 -11.13 -30.00 -8.66
N ILE A 206 -12.37 -30.52 -8.68
CA ILE A 206 -13.33 -30.38 -7.58
C ILE A 206 -13.48 -31.73 -6.85
N CYS A 207 -13.79 -32.79 -7.61
CA CYS A 207 -14.02 -34.13 -7.08
C CYS A 207 -13.95 -35.22 -8.17
N ASP A 208 -13.99 -36.48 -7.74
CA ASP A 208 -13.95 -37.68 -8.59
C ASP A 208 -15.25 -37.97 -9.36
N SER A 209 -16.11 -36.97 -9.55
CA SER A 209 -17.36 -37.12 -10.29
C SER A 209 -17.10 -37.40 -11.78
N THR A 210 -17.94 -38.22 -12.43
CA THR A 210 -17.92 -38.42 -13.89
C THR A 210 -18.37 -37.19 -14.67
N GLN A 211 -19.06 -36.24 -14.03
CA GLN A 211 -19.50 -35.00 -14.67
C GLN A 211 -18.31 -34.10 -15.00
N THR A 212 -18.25 -33.66 -16.25
CA THR A 212 -17.25 -32.73 -16.82
C THR A 212 -17.42 -31.30 -16.32
N ARG A 213 -18.65 -30.93 -15.96
CA ARG A 213 -19.02 -29.65 -15.35
C ARG A 213 -20.03 -29.87 -14.23
N ILE A 214 -19.84 -29.19 -13.11
CA ILE A 214 -20.72 -29.23 -11.95
C ILE A 214 -21.55 -27.96 -11.96
N LEU A 215 -22.78 -28.06 -12.45
CA LEU A 215 -23.70 -26.91 -12.59
C LEU A 215 -24.33 -26.49 -11.26
N THR A 216 -24.46 -27.41 -10.31
CA THR A 216 -25.00 -27.16 -8.97
C THR A 216 -23.95 -27.60 -7.95
N PRO A 217 -23.59 -26.76 -6.96
CA PRO A 217 -22.52 -27.08 -6.02
C PRO A 217 -22.67 -28.43 -5.34
N VAL A 218 -21.59 -29.21 -5.37
CA VAL A 218 -21.51 -30.52 -4.70
C VAL A 218 -20.73 -30.37 -3.39
N LYS A 219 -21.15 -31.10 -2.36
CA LYS A 219 -20.48 -31.12 -1.06
C LYS A 219 -19.18 -31.92 -1.13
N ILE A 220 -18.10 -31.38 -0.56
CA ILE A 220 -16.78 -32.01 -0.46
C ILE A 220 -16.58 -32.46 0.98
N SER A 221 -17.13 -33.64 1.31
CA SER A 221 -17.26 -34.13 2.69
C SER A 221 -15.93 -34.25 3.45
N MET A 222 -14.82 -34.49 2.75
CA MET A 222 -13.49 -34.66 3.35
C MET A 222 -13.05 -33.49 4.24
N PHE A 223 -13.48 -32.26 3.91
CA PHE A 223 -13.07 -31.05 4.64
C PHE A 223 -14.15 -30.48 5.55
N CYS A 224 -15.33 -31.11 5.62
CA CYS A 224 -16.42 -30.62 6.47
C CYS A 224 -16.01 -30.69 7.95
N GLY A 225 -16.19 -29.58 8.66
CA GLY A 225 -15.77 -29.44 10.06
C GLY A 225 -14.26 -29.29 10.28
N LYS A 226 -13.42 -29.33 9.22
CA LYS A 226 -11.98 -29.08 9.33
C LYS A 226 -11.70 -27.58 9.41
N HIS A 227 -10.63 -27.21 10.12
CA HIS A 227 -10.18 -25.83 10.18
C HIS A 227 -9.41 -25.46 8.90
N ILE A 228 -10.16 -25.09 7.86
CA ILE A 228 -9.60 -24.63 6.58
C ILE A 228 -9.01 -23.23 6.77
N LYS A 229 -7.69 -23.10 6.57
CA LYS A 229 -6.99 -21.82 6.57
C LYS A 229 -7.22 -21.08 5.25
N ASN A 230 -6.95 -21.74 4.13
CA ASN A 230 -7.14 -21.16 2.79
C ASN A 230 -7.45 -22.22 1.72
N ILE A 231 -8.04 -21.78 0.60
CA ILE A 231 -8.24 -22.57 -0.62
C ILE A 231 -7.80 -21.72 -1.80
N THR A 232 -7.01 -22.30 -2.70
CA THR A 232 -6.52 -21.63 -3.91
C THR A 232 -6.74 -22.53 -5.12
N LEU A 233 -7.09 -21.94 -6.26
CA LEU A 233 -7.63 -22.64 -7.43
C LEU A 233 -6.82 -22.30 -8.68
N GLY A 234 -6.15 -23.29 -9.27
CA GLY A 234 -5.52 -23.12 -10.57
C GLY A 234 -6.48 -23.38 -11.72
N LEU A 235 -5.96 -23.44 -12.95
CA LEU A 235 -6.80 -23.73 -14.13
C LEU A 235 -7.36 -25.16 -14.10
N SER A 236 -6.59 -26.10 -13.52
CA SER A 236 -6.90 -27.54 -13.56
C SER A 236 -6.56 -28.28 -12.25
N HIS A 237 -6.44 -27.56 -11.14
CA HIS A 237 -6.16 -28.12 -9.82
C HIS A 237 -6.74 -27.24 -8.71
N THR A 238 -6.91 -27.83 -7.53
CA THR A 238 -7.27 -27.12 -6.30
C THR A 238 -6.26 -27.47 -5.21
N VAL A 239 -5.92 -26.48 -4.39
CA VAL A 239 -5.06 -26.65 -3.21
C VAL A 239 -5.84 -26.18 -1.98
N VAL A 240 -5.93 -27.04 -0.97
CA VAL A 240 -6.62 -26.77 0.30
C VAL A 240 -5.61 -26.83 1.43
N TRP A 241 -5.46 -25.74 2.17
CA TRP A 241 -4.63 -25.67 3.37
C TRP A 241 -5.51 -25.70 4.61
N ILE A 242 -5.31 -26.72 5.45
CA ILE A 242 -5.98 -26.89 6.73
C ILE A 242 -4.97 -26.82 7.87
N HIS A 243 -5.47 -26.56 9.07
CA HIS A 243 -4.72 -26.71 10.31
C HIS A 243 -5.38 -27.78 11.17
N GLU A 244 -4.65 -28.86 11.47
CA GLU A 244 -5.15 -30.00 12.23
C GLU A 244 -4.02 -30.60 13.07
N ASN A 245 -4.33 -31.00 14.31
CA ASN A 245 -3.36 -31.58 15.25
C ASN A 245 -2.10 -30.72 15.43
N SER A 246 -2.28 -29.39 15.55
CA SER A 246 -1.20 -28.40 15.67
C SER A 246 -0.24 -28.35 14.48
N GLN A 247 -0.64 -28.89 13.33
CA GLN A 247 0.16 -28.90 12.10
C GLN A 247 -0.61 -28.28 10.94
N ASP A 248 0.10 -27.55 10.09
CA ASP A 248 -0.40 -27.19 8.78
C ASP A 248 -0.30 -28.39 7.84
N ILE A 249 -1.41 -28.69 7.15
CA ILE A 249 -1.53 -29.79 6.19
C ILE A 249 -2.10 -29.23 4.89
N VAL A 250 -1.47 -29.58 3.76
CA VAL A 250 -1.87 -29.12 2.43
C VAL A 250 -2.34 -30.32 1.61
N TYR A 251 -3.53 -30.22 1.06
CA TYR A 251 -4.10 -31.19 0.12
C TYR A 251 -4.17 -30.60 -1.28
N SER A 252 -3.99 -31.42 -2.30
CA SER A 252 -4.25 -31.05 -3.68
C SER A 252 -4.97 -32.14 -4.46
N ILE A 253 -5.63 -31.72 -5.54
CA ILE A 253 -6.40 -32.53 -6.47
C ILE A 253 -6.21 -31.94 -7.87
N GLY A 254 -6.34 -32.74 -8.91
CA GLY A 254 -6.26 -32.27 -10.30
C GLY A 254 -5.08 -32.85 -11.07
N ILE A 255 -4.61 -32.10 -12.06
CA ILE A 255 -3.62 -32.57 -13.04
C ILE A 255 -2.19 -32.66 -12.47
N HIS A 256 -1.44 -33.67 -12.92
CA HIS A 256 -0.01 -33.86 -12.62
C HIS A 256 0.82 -32.59 -12.85
N GLY A 257 1.90 -32.46 -12.08
CA GLY A 257 2.81 -31.33 -12.07
C GLY A 257 2.25 -30.17 -11.26
N SER A 258 1.05 -29.70 -11.64
CA SER A 258 0.37 -28.57 -11.00
C SER A 258 -0.21 -28.93 -9.63
N ASN A 259 -0.63 -30.19 -9.44
CA ASN A 259 -1.09 -30.68 -8.14
C ASN A 259 0.03 -30.91 -7.10
N GLY A 260 1.31 -30.90 -7.52
CA GLY A 260 2.45 -31.04 -6.60
C GLY A 260 2.63 -32.43 -5.98
N LEU A 261 1.95 -33.46 -6.48
CA LEU A 261 1.97 -34.81 -5.89
C LEU A 261 3.09 -35.71 -6.45
N GLY A 262 3.75 -35.28 -7.53
CA GLY A 262 4.78 -36.08 -8.22
C GLY A 262 4.26 -37.33 -8.92
N GLN A 263 2.94 -37.50 -9.06
CA GLN A 263 2.30 -38.66 -9.68
C GLN A 263 1.79 -38.32 -11.08
N GLU A 264 2.07 -39.16 -12.07
CA GLU A 264 1.55 -38.98 -13.43
C GLU A 264 0.01 -39.08 -13.49
N GLY A 265 -0.61 -38.39 -14.45
CA GLY A 265 -2.05 -38.44 -14.69
C GLY A 265 -2.89 -37.44 -13.88
N ILE A 266 -4.19 -37.73 -13.79
CA ILE A 266 -5.18 -36.92 -13.08
C ILE A 266 -5.47 -37.55 -11.73
N VAL A 267 -5.35 -36.76 -10.66
CA VAL A 267 -5.69 -37.19 -9.30
C VAL A 267 -7.09 -36.69 -8.96
N GLY A 268 -8.06 -37.60 -8.89
CA GLY A 268 -9.47 -37.28 -8.63
C GLY A 268 -9.88 -37.19 -7.16
N LYS A 269 -8.94 -37.36 -6.23
CA LYS A 269 -9.17 -37.27 -4.78
C LYS A 269 -8.15 -36.34 -4.15
N PHE A 270 -8.61 -35.49 -3.25
CA PHE A 270 -7.72 -34.63 -2.47
C PHE A 270 -6.67 -35.49 -1.73
N THR A 271 -5.41 -35.25 -2.06
CA THR A 271 -4.27 -36.01 -1.56
C THR A 271 -3.30 -35.07 -0.88
N GLU A 272 -2.76 -35.48 0.27
CA GLU A 272 -1.82 -34.68 1.04
C GLU A 272 -0.50 -34.50 0.28
N ILE A 273 0.00 -33.26 0.26
CA ILE A 273 1.37 -32.92 -0.15
C ILE A 273 2.27 -33.05 1.09
N LYS A 274 2.82 -34.25 1.29
CA LYS A 274 3.57 -34.63 2.50
C LYS A 274 4.78 -33.74 2.76
N GLU A 275 5.41 -33.25 1.70
CA GLU A 275 6.58 -32.36 1.75
C GLU A 275 6.29 -31.02 2.46
N LEU A 276 5.02 -30.60 2.57
CA LEU A 276 4.61 -29.34 3.21
C LEU A 276 4.06 -29.53 4.63
N ARG A 277 4.05 -30.75 5.16
CA ARG A 277 3.45 -31.00 6.47
C ARG A 277 4.26 -30.34 7.59
N GLY A 278 3.60 -29.51 8.40
CA GLY A 278 4.20 -28.93 9.61
C GLY A 278 5.27 -27.87 9.38
N ILE A 279 5.44 -27.36 8.15
CA ILE A 279 6.48 -26.37 7.83
C ILE A 279 6.14 -24.93 8.26
N GLY A 280 5.00 -24.71 8.91
CA GLY A 280 4.53 -23.39 9.35
C GLY A 280 4.22 -22.45 8.18
N ILE A 281 3.05 -22.62 7.55
CA ILE A 281 2.69 -21.86 6.35
C ILE A 281 2.21 -20.46 6.73
N LYS A 282 2.78 -19.44 6.07
CA LYS A 282 2.35 -18.04 6.16
C LYS A 282 1.28 -17.74 5.12
N ASN A 283 1.56 -18.03 3.85
CA ASN A 283 0.59 -17.88 2.77
C ASN A 283 0.87 -18.77 1.56
N ILE A 284 -0.18 -19.06 0.80
CA ILE A 284 -0.14 -19.84 -0.45
C ILE A 284 -0.66 -18.96 -1.58
N ALA A 285 -0.03 -19.04 -2.75
CA ALA A 285 -0.50 -18.42 -3.99
C ALA A 285 -0.47 -19.42 -5.14
N VAL A 286 -1.44 -19.31 -6.05
CA VAL A 286 -1.61 -20.20 -7.19
C VAL A 286 -1.84 -19.37 -8.45
N GLY A 287 -1.18 -19.76 -9.54
CA GLY A 287 -1.41 -19.21 -10.87
C GLY A 287 -2.09 -20.20 -11.80
N GLU A 288 -1.79 -20.15 -13.11
CA GLU A 288 -2.38 -21.05 -14.09
C GLU A 288 -2.06 -22.52 -13.77
N TYR A 289 -0.77 -22.79 -13.55
CA TYR A 289 -0.23 -24.13 -13.28
C TYR A 289 0.93 -24.12 -12.27
N GLN A 290 1.26 -22.97 -11.68
CA GLN A 290 2.28 -22.80 -10.65
C GLN A 290 1.68 -22.57 -9.28
N ASN A 291 2.45 -22.91 -8.26
CA ASN A 291 2.06 -22.76 -6.87
C ASN A 291 3.28 -22.33 -6.05
N LEU A 292 3.04 -21.41 -5.13
CA LEU A 292 4.02 -20.86 -4.20
C LEU A 292 3.50 -21.02 -2.77
N VAL A 293 4.35 -21.48 -1.87
CA VAL A 293 4.12 -21.51 -0.44
C VAL A 293 5.24 -20.75 0.24
N LEU A 294 4.87 -19.76 1.06
CA LEU A 294 5.79 -19.02 1.90
C LEU A 294 5.59 -19.44 3.35
N THR A 295 6.65 -19.77 4.06
CA THR A 295 6.59 -20.16 5.47
C THR A 295 6.73 -18.96 6.40
N ASN A 296 6.47 -19.17 7.70
CA ASN A 296 6.68 -18.17 8.75
C ASN A 296 8.15 -17.74 8.83
N ASP A 297 9.07 -18.65 8.56
CA ASP A 297 10.53 -18.45 8.52
C ASP A 297 11.05 -17.88 7.20
N ASN A 298 10.15 -17.34 6.35
CA ASN A 298 10.46 -16.77 5.04
C ASN A 298 11.11 -17.76 4.06
N GLU A 299 10.80 -19.04 4.19
CA GLU A 299 11.20 -20.05 3.21
C GLU A 299 10.19 -20.11 2.07
N LEU A 300 10.68 -20.12 0.84
CA LEU A 300 9.83 -20.21 -0.35
C LEU A 300 9.89 -21.62 -0.95
N TRP A 301 8.71 -22.22 -1.11
CA TRP A 301 8.51 -23.50 -1.76
C TRP A 301 7.71 -23.29 -3.03
N VAL A 302 8.14 -23.93 -4.13
CA VAL A 302 7.51 -23.78 -5.45
C VAL A 302 7.31 -25.14 -6.12
N TRP A 303 6.23 -25.27 -6.88
CA TRP A 303 6.01 -26.39 -7.80
C TRP A 303 5.05 -26.01 -8.93
N GLY A 304 4.97 -26.86 -9.94
CA GLY A 304 4.13 -26.68 -11.11
C GLY A 304 4.92 -26.38 -12.38
N LYS A 305 4.23 -25.83 -13.38
CA LYS A 305 4.80 -25.50 -14.69
C LYS A 305 5.74 -24.30 -14.59
N ASN A 306 6.88 -24.35 -15.29
CA ASN A 306 7.87 -23.25 -15.32
C ASN A 306 8.22 -22.74 -16.72
N THR A 307 7.39 -23.01 -17.73
CA THR A 307 7.68 -22.65 -19.13
C THR A 307 7.96 -21.15 -19.31
N PHE A 308 7.36 -20.30 -18.48
CA PHE A 308 7.56 -18.84 -18.49
C PHE A 308 8.44 -18.36 -17.34
N GLY A 309 9.02 -19.25 -16.52
CA GLY A 309 9.91 -18.88 -15.42
C GLY A 309 9.15 -18.43 -14.17
N GLN A 310 7.85 -18.71 -14.12
CA GLN A 310 6.96 -18.30 -13.03
C GLN A 310 7.29 -18.93 -11.66
N LEU A 311 8.17 -19.94 -11.59
CA LEU A 311 8.68 -20.49 -10.34
C LEU A 311 9.92 -19.74 -9.83
N GLY A 312 10.63 -19.01 -10.70
CA GLY A 312 11.79 -18.21 -10.32
C GLY A 312 12.99 -18.99 -9.80
N ASN A 313 13.06 -20.30 -10.06
CA ASN A 313 14.04 -21.21 -9.48
C ASN A 313 15.38 -21.28 -10.22
N SER A 314 15.43 -20.88 -11.51
CA SER A 314 16.64 -20.75 -12.35
C SER A 314 16.23 -20.41 -13.80
N THR A 315 17.18 -20.38 -14.73
CA THR A 315 16.86 -20.33 -16.18
C THR A 315 16.25 -21.63 -16.71
N ASP A 316 16.27 -22.73 -15.95
CA ASP A 316 15.63 -23.99 -16.32
C ASP A 316 14.09 -23.86 -16.32
N ARG A 317 13.48 -24.07 -17.49
CA ARG A 317 12.04 -23.93 -17.74
C ARG A 317 11.25 -25.23 -17.51
N ASN A 318 11.87 -26.22 -16.87
CA ASN A 318 11.25 -27.50 -16.55
C ASN A 318 10.16 -27.40 -15.47
N THR A 319 9.16 -28.27 -15.59
CA THR A 319 8.11 -28.45 -14.59
C THR A 319 8.70 -29.08 -13.32
N ILE A 320 8.34 -28.54 -12.15
CA ILE A 320 8.67 -29.13 -10.86
C ILE A 320 7.43 -29.85 -10.35
N SER A 321 7.44 -31.18 -10.28
CA SER A 321 6.24 -31.97 -9.98
C SER A 321 5.92 -32.17 -8.50
N LYS A 322 6.83 -31.76 -7.61
CA LYS A 322 6.70 -31.79 -6.14
C LYS A 322 7.25 -30.51 -5.52
N PRO A 323 6.75 -30.04 -4.38
CA PRO A 323 7.29 -28.84 -3.73
C PRO A 323 8.80 -28.88 -3.59
N LYS A 324 9.45 -27.85 -4.13
CA LYS A 324 10.89 -27.65 -4.02
C LYS A 324 11.14 -26.31 -3.34
N LYS A 325 11.94 -26.35 -2.28
CA LYS A 325 12.46 -25.13 -1.64
C LYS A 325 13.42 -24.41 -2.58
N ILE A 326 13.28 -23.10 -2.71
CA ILE A 326 14.19 -22.24 -3.47
C ILE A 326 14.68 -21.08 -2.61
N VAL A 327 15.90 -20.62 -2.89
CA VAL A 327 16.53 -19.51 -2.18
C VAL A 327 16.46 -18.26 -3.04
N ILE A 328 16.04 -17.15 -2.43
CA ILE A 328 16.03 -15.83 -3.07
C ILE A 328 16.83 -14.89 -2.20
N ASP A 329 17.88 -14.33 -2.78
CA ASP A 329 18.74 -13.37 -2.09
C ASP A 329 17.92 -12.14 -1.67
N GLY A 330 17.95 -11.85 -0.37
CA GLY A 330 17.22 -10.73 0.22
C GLY A 330 15.77 -11.03 0.64
N LEU A 331 15.23 -12.23 0.38
CA LEU A 331 13.88 -12.61 0.86
C LEU A 331 13.78 -12.58 2.39
N SER A 332 14.80 -13.09 3.08
CA SER A 332 14.86 -13.07 4.55
C SER A 332 14.93 -11.66 5.13
N LYS A 333 15.38 -10.69 4.34
CA LYS A 333 15.42 -9.26 4.71
C LYS A 333 14.09 -8.56 4.45
N LEU A 334 13.13 -9.21 3.77
CA LEU A 334 11.82 -8.61 3.55
C LEU A 334 11.00 -8.60 4.84
N PRO A 335 10.41 -7.45 5.20
CA PRO A 335 9.48 -7.36 6.31
C PRO A 335 8.14 -7.97 5.90
N ASN A 336 7.64 -8.94 6.65
CA ASN A 336 6.36 -9.63 6.39
C ASN A 336 6.07 -9.94 4.90
N PRO A 337 6.95 -10.71 4.24
CA PRO A 337 6.80 -11.03 2.83
C PRO A 337 5.54 -11.85 2.61
N HIS A 338 4.96 -11.71 1.43
CA HIS A 338 3.82 -12.46 0.94
C HIS A 338 4.06 -12.84 -0.51
N VAL A 339 3.59 -14.04 -0.89
CA VAL A 339 3.54 -14.47 -2.29
C VAL A 339 2.20 -14.14 -2.93
N HIS A 340 2.22 -13.77 -4.21
CA HIS A 340 1.03 -13.63 -5.07
C HIS A 340 1.35 -14.22 -6.44
N CYS A 341 0.34 -14.77 -7.11
CA CYS A 341 0.51 -15.37 -8.43
C CYS A 341 -0.49 -14.77 -9.41
N GLY A 342 0.02 -14.54 -10.62
CA GLY A 342 -0.79 -14.26 -11.79
C GLY A 342 -0.93 -15.51 -12.64
N PRO A 343 -1.53 -15.42 -13.84
CA PRO A 343 -1.60 -16.57 -14.73
C PRO A 343 -0.23 -17.22 -14.97
N ARG A 344 0.77 -16.43 -15.38
CA ARG A 344 2.10 -16.93 -15.78
C ARG A 344 3.26 -16.18 -15.14
N CYS A 345 3.00 -15.58 -13.99
CA CYS A 345 3.96 -14.81 -13.22
C CYS A 345 3.72 -14.97 -11.73
N SER A 346 4.73 -14.58 -10.96
CA SER A 346 4.72 -14.69 -9.51
C SER A 346 5.40 -13.47 -8.90
N TRP A 347 4.91 -13.08 -7.73
CA TRP A 347 5.38 -11.95 -6.97
C TRP A 347 5.71 -12.35 -5.55
N ILE A 348 6.69 -11.66 -5.00
CA ILE A 348 6.94 -11.59 -3.57
C ILE A 348 6.99 -10.12 -3.19
N PHE A 349 6.19 -9.73 -2.22
CA PHE A 349 6.10 -8.35 -1.80
C PHE A 349 5.88 -8.27 -0.30
N SER A 350 6.36 -7.19 0.29
CA SER A 350 6.03 -6.89 1.68
C SER A 350 4.60 -6.35 1.79
N LYS A 351 3.75 -7.02 2.58
CA LYS A 351 2.46 -6.43 3.01
C LYS A 351 2.63 -5.53 4.24
N ALA A 352 3.73 -5.68 5.00
CA ALA A 352 4.00 -4.83 6.15
C ALA A 352 4.98 -3.72 5.79
N TYR A 353 4.45 -2.53 5.60
CA TYR A 353 4.99 -1.42 6.36
C TYR A 353 4.28 -1.27 7.72
N ASP A 354 3.09 -1.86 7.93
CA ASP A 354 2.30 -1.69 9.18
C ASP A 354 2.81 -2.48 10.40
N ASN A 355 3.76 -3.41 10.22
CA ASN A 355 4.44 -4.09 11.33
C ASN A 355 5.92 -3.67 11.47
N ILE A 356 6.41 -2.81 10.59
CA ILE A 356 7.67 -2.07 10.80
C ILE A 356 7.35 -0.73 11.47
N ILE A 357 6.18 -0.18 11.15
CA ILE A 357 5.58 0.96 11.81
C ILE A 357 4.69 0.38 12.91
N SER A 358 5.26 0.14 14.10
CA SER A 358 4.49 -0.22 15.29
C SER A 358 3.31 0.76 15.51
N GLU A 359 2.33 0.41 16.37
CA GLU A 359 1.32 1.40 16.79
C GLU A 359 1.97 2.67 17.37
N GLU A 360 3.20 2.61 17.88
CA GLU A 360 4.00 3.79 18.23
C GLU A 360 4.50 4.59 17.00
N PHE A 361 4.90 3.93 15.92
CA PHE A 361 5.26 4.59 14.65
C PHE A 361 4.04 5.15 13.90
N LYS A 362 2.84 4.58 14.08
CA LYS A 362 1.59 5.21 13.62
C LYS A 362 1.32 6.50 14.37
N LYS A 363 1.62 6.57 15.68
CA LYS A 363 1.58 7.82 16.47
C LYS A 363 2.58 8.87 15.96
N LEU A 364 3.79 8.45 15.54
CA LEU A 364 4.79 9.32 14.87
C LEU A 364 4.39 9.76 13.46
N TYR A 365 3.65 8.93 12.71
CA TYR A 365 3.06 9.34 11.44
C TYR A 365 1.81 10.22 11.64
N GLU A 366 1.08 10.09 12.74
CA GLU A 366 0.09 11.08 13.16
C GLU A 366 0.75 12.40 13.56
N LEU A 367 1.98 12.39 14.10
CA LEU A 367 2.82 13.58 14.24
C LEU A 367 3.15 14.26 12.89
N LYS A 368 3.21 13.51 11.78
CA LYS A 368 3.23 14.12 10.42
C LYS A 368 1.94 14.90 10.13
N GLN A 369 0.76 14.46 10.59
CA GLN A 369 -0.46 15.29 10.54
C GLN A 369 -0.39 16.52 11.46
N LEU A 370 0.53 16.55 12.43
CA LEU A 370 0.80 17.74 13.25
C LEU A 370 1.69 18.76 12.52
N CYS A 371 2.24 18.40 11.35
CA CYS A 371 3.01 19.29 10.48
C CYS A 371 2.40 19.47 9.06
N ASP A 372 1.43 18.63 8.65
CA ASP A 372 0.71 18.77 7.37
C ASP A 372 -0.52 19.68 7.54
N ILE A 373 -0.46 20.87 6.94
CA ILE A 373 -1.56 21.84 6.88
C ILE A 373 -2.63 21.35 5.87
N LYS A 374 -3.86 21.15 6.32
CA LYS A 374 -5.04 21.06 5.44
C LYS A 374 -5.98 22.22 5.68
N ILE A 375 -5.95 23.20 4.78
CA ILE A 375 -6.99 24.22 4.67
C ILE A 375 -8.24 23.54 4.07
N LYS A 376 -9.30 23.40 4.87
CA LYS A 376 -10.64 23.11 4.34
C LYS A 376 -11.44 24.41 4.31
N ASN A 377 -11.73 24.88 3.10
CA ASN A 377 -12.79 25.86 2.87
C ASN A 377 -14.14 25.25 3.26
N HIS A 378 -14.86 25.86 4.20
CA HIS A 378 -16.27 26.25 4.07
C HIS A 378 -16.69 27.18 5.23
N ASN A 379 -17.54 28.14 4.88
CA ASN A 379 -17.94 29.34 5.60
C ASN A 379 -18.30 29.25 7.10
N ALA A 380 -18.08 30.42 7.73
CA ALA A 380 -18.72 31.00 8.92
C ALA A 380 -18.25 30.56 10.32
N HIS A 381 -17.34 31.40 10.84
CA HIS A 381 -17.08 31.73 12.26
C HIS A 381 -16.78 30.58 13.25
N LYS A 382 -15.54 30.63 13.77
CA LYS A 382 -14.87 29.72 14.73
C LYS A 382 -14.21 28.48 14.10
N SER A 383 -13.11 28.72 13.38
CA SER A 383 -12.07 27.71 13.18
C SER A 383 -11.01 27.91 14.28
N ILE A 384 -11.15 27.19 15.38
CA ILE A 384 -10.08 27.03 16.37
C ILE A 384 -9.00 26.16 15.70
N ILE A 385 -7.74 26.63 15.76
CA ILE A 385 -6.57 25.81 15.45
C ILE A 385 -6.43 24.81 16.60
N GLU A 386 -6.98 23.61 16.46
CA GLU A 386 -6.63 22.49 17.32
C GLU A 386 -5.39 21.80 16.72
N PHE A 387 -4.26 21.86 17.42
CA PHE A 387 -3.31 20.75 17.37
C PHE A 387 -4.11 19.50 17.74
N ARG A 388 -4.21 18.51 16.84
CA ARG A 388 -4.99 17.30 17.08
C ARG A 388 -4.33 16.33 18.05
N THR A 389 -3.74 16.85 19.12
CA THR A 389 -3.41 16.07 20.28
C THR A 389 -3.95 16.77 21.50
N ASN A 390 -5.00 16.22 22.10
CA ASN A 390 -5.26 16.38 23.54
C ASN A 390 -4.13 15.74 24.39
N LYS A 391 -2.86 15.79 23.94
CA LYS A 391 -1.69 15.15 24.55
C LYS A 391 -0.55 16.14 24.68
N LYS A 392 0.13 16.07 25.83
CA LYS A 392 1.26 16.92 26.22
C LYS A 392 2.54 16.57 25.45
N ILE A 393 3.39 17.58 25.21
CA ILE A 393 4.69 17.49 24.50
C ILE A 393 5.61 16.44 25.10
N ASP A 394 5.59 16.25 26.42
CA ASP A 394 6.34 15.22 27.15
C ASP A 394 6.10 13.79 26.61
N GLN A 395 4.95 13.56 25.97
CA GLN A 395 4.65 12.26 25.35
C GLN A 395 5.41 12.04 24.04
N VAL A 396 5.77 13.09 23.31
CA VAL A 396 6.52 13.02 22.04
C VAL A 396 8.00 12.76 22.30
N THR A 397 8.59 13.50 23.24
CA THR A 397 9.98 13.34 23.67
C THR A 397 10.25 11.96 24.26
N LYS A 398 9.30 11.45 25.07
CA LYS A 398 9.34 10.09 25.60
C LYS A 398 9.32 9.02 24.50
N ILE A 399 8.51 9.20 23.46
CA ILE A 399 8.46 8.27 22.32
C ILE A 399 9.78 8.29 21.56
N LEU A 400 10.36 9.46 21.28
CA LEU A 400 11.60 9.55 20.49
C LEU A 400 12.84 9.02 21.24
N ASN A 401 12.86 9.13 22.57
CA ASN A 401 13.92 8.56 23.41
C ASN A 401 13.90 7.03 23.49
N GLU A 402 12.84 6.36 23.03
CA GLU A 402 12.77 4.90 22.92
C GLU A 402 13.51 4.36 21.67
N TYR A 403 13.96 5.23 20.76
CA TYR A 403 14.56 4.82 19.49
C TYR A 403 16.05 5.16 19.38
N THR A 404 16.77 4.32 18.62
CA THR A 404 18.17 4.55 18.28
C THR A 404 18.30 5.68 17.25
N GLU A 405 19.46 6.31 17.25
CA GLU A 405 19.83 7.42 16.38
C GLU A 405 19.54 7.15 14.89
N ASN A 406 19.94 5.99 14.41
CA ASN A 406 19.77 5.57 13.02
C ASN A 406 18.28 5.37 12.66
N GLN A 407 17.42 5.02 13.63
CA GLN A 407 15.99 4.85 13.38
C GLN A 407 15.27 6.20 13.23
N VAL A 408 15.67 7.20 14.01
CA VAL A 408 15.13 8.56 13.95
C VAL A 408 15.54 9.25 12.64
N ASP A 409 16.82 9.15 12.27
CA ASP A 409 17.35 9.72 11.02
C ASP A 409 16.68 9.13 9.76
N ASN A 410 16.56 7.80 9.69
CA ASN A 410 15.87 7.13 8.58
C ASN A 410 14.37 7.51 8.49
N PHE A 411 13.72 7.81 9.62
CA PHE A 411 12.35 8.29 9.64
C PHE A 411 12.24 9.68 8.99
N PHE A 412 13.07 10.65 9.39
CA PHE A 412 13.02 12.00 8.83
C PHE A 412 13.42 12.03 7.36
N LYS A 413 14.43 11.23 6.96
CA LYS A 413 14.79 11.03 5.54
C LYS A 413 13.63 10.50 4.71
N TRP A 414 12.81 9.63 5.28
CA TRP A 414 11.61 9.10 4.64
C TRP A 414 10.46 10.12 4.56
N VAL A 415 10.26 10.95 5.59
CA VAL A 415 9.16 11.92 5.62
C VAL A 415 9.43 13.13 4.72
N TYR A 416 10.66 13.66 4.73
CA TYR A 416 11.00 14.94 4.11
C TYR A 416 12.03 14.86 2.97
N GLY A 417 12.55 13.67 2.67
CA GLY A 417 13.62 13.43 1.68
C GLY A 417 15.01 13.38 2.32
N GLU A 418 16.05 13.04 1.54
CA GLU A 418 17.42 13.06 2.06
C GLU A 418 17.77 14.46 2.57
N MET A 419 18.02 14.51 3.87
CA MET A 419 18.59 15.65 4.57
C MET A 419 19.96 15.14 5.05
N TYR A 420 21.04 15.77 4.59
CA TYR A 420 22.38 15.39 5.00
C TYR A 420 22.62 15.92 6.42
N ASN A 421 22.96 15.02 7.35
CA ASN A 421 23.38 15.30 8.73
C ASN A 421 22.45 16.18 9.58
N ILE A 422 21.26 15.66 9.94
CA ILE A 422 20.57 16.15 11.15
C ILE A 422 21.43 15.76 12.35
N ASN A 423 21.97 16.74 13.08
CA ASN A 423 22.66 16.47 14.33
C ASN A 423 21.64 15.96 15.35
N ASN A 424 21.72 14.68 15.72
CA ASN A 424 20.77 14.06 16.64
C ASN A 424 20.86 14.63 18.07
N GLN A 425 21.99 15.21 18.47
CA GLN A 425 22.08 15.97 19.71
C GLN A 425 21.29 17.28 19.61
N THR A 426 21.32 17.96 18.46
CA THR A 426 20.53 19.17 18.20
C THR A 426 19.04 18.85 18.13
N LEU A 427 18.64 17.82 17.39
CA LEU A 427 17.23 17.40 17.30
C LEU A 427 16.69 17.02 18.70
N LYS A 428 17.45 16.24 19.47
CA LYS A 428 17.10 15.91 20.85
C LYS A 428 17.15 17.13 21.76
N SER A 429 18.07 18.06 21.58
CA SER A 429 18.16 19.32 22.33
C SER A 429 16.93 20.20 22.09
N ILE A 430 16.58 20.45 20.83
CA ILE A 430 15.35 21.18 20.44
C ILE A 430 14.13 20.50 21.08
N LEU A 431 13.99 19.18 20.92
CA LEU A 431 12.83 18.44 21.42
C LEU A 431 12.77 18.32 22.96
N ASN A 432 13.91 18.25 23.64
CA ASN A 432 14.01 18.25 25.11
C ASN A 432 13.86 19.67 25.69
N LYS A 433 14.22 20.73 24.96
CA LYS A 433 14.06 22.12 25.40
C LYS A 433 12.65 22.67 25.17
N LEU A 434 11.90 22.10 24.22
CA LEU A 434 10.44 22.25 24.14
C LEU A 434 9.71 21.66 25.37
N GLU A 435 10.42 21.01 26.30
CA GLU A 435 9.83 20.34 27.46
C GLU A 435 9.73 21.24 28.72
N ILE A 436 10.52 22.32 28.89
CA ILE A 436 10.52 23.04 30.19
C ILE A 436 10.86 24.54 30.10
N LEU A 437 9.83 25.39 30.06
CA LEU A 437 9.85 26.74 30.68
C LEU A 437 8.50 27.05 31.35
N ASN A 438 8.31 26.42 32.52
CA ASN A 438 7.32 26.76 33.56
C ASN A 438 5.88 26.23 33.35
N PRO A 439 5.40 25.25 34.15
CA PRO A 439 4.17 24.48 33.89
C PRO A 439 2.84 25.18 34.20
N GLN A 440 2.81 26.47 34.53
CA GLN A 440 1.57 27.15 34.93
C GLN A 440 0.92 28.02 33.85
N GLU A 441 1.65 28.39 32.80
CA GLU A 441 1.11 29.07 31.64
C GLU A 441 2.04 28.69 30.49
N LYS A 442 1.58 27.99 29.44
CA LYS A 442 2.06 28.15 28.05
C LYS A 442 1.54 27.11 27.07
N THR A 443 1.41 27.58 25.84
CA THR A 443 1.08 26.84 24.62
C THR A 443 2.37 26.55 23.85
N LEU A 444 2.38 25.53 22.98
CA LEU A 444 3.47 25.17 22.06
C LEU A 444 4.05 26.37 21.28
N GLU A 445 3.24 27.41 21.07
CA GLU A 445 3.65 28.66 20.44
C GLU A 445 4.76 29.38 21.22
N SER A 446 4.68 29.42 22.55
CA SER A 446 5.70 30.06 23.36
C SER A 446 7.01 29.27 23.39
N ASP A 447 6.95 27.94 23.29
CA ASP A 447 8.15 27.11 23.30
C ASP A 447 8.89 27.21 21.96
N LEU A 448 8.16 27.35 20.86
CA LEU A 448 8.73 27.62 19.53
C LEU A 448 9.34 29.02 19.43
N LEU A 449 8.77 30.01 20.12
CA LEU A 449 9.36 31.35 20.21
C LEU A 449 10.65 31.34 21.05
N HIS A 450 10.65 30.66 22.20
CA HIS A 450 11.87 30.48 23.01
C HIS A 450 12.97 29.73 22.24
N ALA A 451 12.61 28.72 21.44
CA ALA A 451 13.56 28.00 20.60
C ALA A 451 14.11 28.85 19.43
N PHE A 452 13.39 29.86 18.96
CA PHE A 452 13.91 30.79 17.95
C PHE A 452 15.07 31.65 18.50
N ASP A 453 14.99 32.02 19.77
CA ASP A 453 15.99 32.86 20.46
C ASP A 453 17.05 32.05 21.24
N ASP A 454 17.05 30.73 21.12
CA ASP A 454 17.94 29.84 21.88
C ASP A 454 19.31 29.65 21.21
N GLU A 455 20.30 30.39 21.68
CA GLU A 455 21.69 30.35 21.20
C GLU A 455 22.37 28.99 21.37
N ASP A 456 21.96 28.17 22.34
CA ASP A 456 22.64 26.93 22.69
C ASP A 456 22.20 25.73 21.82
N SER A 457 21.09 25.85 21.08
CA SER A 457 20.55 24.75 20.27
C SER A 457 20.65 24.94 18.77
N LYS A 458 20.99 26.14 18.29
CA LYS A 458 21.09 26.45 16.85
C LYS A 458 22.28 25.71 16.22
N ASP A 459 22.06 25.10 15.05
CA ASP A 459 23.04 24.25 14.35
C ASP A 459 23.41 24.78 12.95
N PHE A 460 23.00 26.01 12.64
CA PHE A 460 23.30 26.67 11.37
C PHE A 460 23.36 28.18 11.51
N ILE A 461 24.19 28.81 10.70
CA ILE A 461 24.39 30.27 10.68
C ILE A 461 24.13 30.79 9.26
N ILE A 462 23.29 31.81 9.14
CA ILE A 462 23.11 32.58 7.92
C ILE A 462 23.86 33.90 8.12
N LEU A 463 24.86 34.15 7.28
CA LEU A 463 25.66 35.38 7.27
C LEU A 463 24.99 36.42 6.38
N VAL A 464 24.43 37.47 6.96
CA VAL A 464 23.79 38.57 6.25
C VAL A 464 24.80 39.71 6.09
N PRO A 465 25.16 40.15 4.88
CA PRO A 465 26.09 41.27 4.70
C PRO A 465 25.50 42.56 5.25
N ASP A 466 26.32 43.37 5.92
CA ASP A 466 25.92 44.69 6.43
C ASP A 466 25.69 45.67 5.26
N GLU A 467 24.68 46.52 5.39
CA GLU A 467 24.29 47.47 4.34
C GLU A 467 25.31 48.59 4.13
N GLU A 468 26.05 48.98 5.18
CA GLU A 468 27.05 50.04 5.17
C GLU A 468 28.48 49.51 4.91
N ASP A 469 28.79 48.27 5.34
CA ASP A 469 30.09 47.62 5.14
C ASP A 469 29.98 46.15 4.65
N PRO A 470 30.11 45.89 3.33
CA PRO A 470 30.03 44.54 2.77
C PRO A 470 31.13 43.56 3.23
N GLU A 471 32.16 44.01 3.95
CA GLU A 471 33.16 43.14 4.58
C GLU A 471 32.69 42.61 5.96
N TYR A 472 31.66 43.22 6.56
CA TYR A 472 31.03 42.79 7.81
C TYR A 472 29.76 41.96 7.55
N PHE A 473 29.52 40.95 8.38
CA PHE A 473 28.36 40.07 8.28
C PHE A 473 27.71 39.88 9.64
N ASP A 474 26.40 40.09 9.70
CA ASP A 474 25.59 39.70 10.84
C ASP A 474 25.27 38.20 10.81
N GLU A 475 25.22 37.58 11.98
CA GLU A 475 25.03 36.15 12.14
C GLU A 475 23.62 35.82 12.61
N LEU A 476 22.78 35.31 11.69
CA LEU A 476 21.49 34.73 12.05
C LEU A 476 21.63 33.24 12.30
N LYS A 477 21.66 32.88 13.58
CA LYS A 477 21.76 31.48 14.00
C LYS A 477 20.37 30.84 14.03
N VAL A 478 20.24 29.65 13.45
CA VAL A 478 18.96 28.95 13.20
C VAL A 478 19.11 27.42 13.29
N HIS A 479 17.98 26.71 13.29
CA HIS A 479 17.89 25.26 13.23
C HIS A 479 17.66 24.76 11.80
N LYS A 480 18.60 23.99 11.24
CA LYS A 480 18.46 23.36 9.91
C LYS A 480 17.14 22.61 9.79
N PHE A 481 16.78 21.88 10.84
CA PHE A 481 15.58 21.06 10.88
C PHE A 481 14.30 21.87 10.67
N ILE A 482 14.13 22.98 11.38
CA ILE A 482 12.91 23.80 11.32
C ILE A 482 12.76 24.41 9.93
N LEU A 483 13.86 24.94 9.39
CA LEU A 483 13.89 25.53 8.05
C LEU A 483 13.62 24.50 6.96
N PHE A 484 14.24 23.32 7.04
CA PHE A 484 14.00 22.22 6.11
C PHE A 484 12.55 21.70 6.18
N ALA A 485 11.97 21.62 7.37
CA ALA A 485 10.59 21.16 7.52
C ALA A 485 9.57 22.17 6.98
N ARG A 486 9.85 23.47 7.12
CA ARG A 486 8.87 24.55 6.90
C ARG A 486 9.00 25.26 5.55
N CYS A 487 10.13 25.17 4.88
CA CYS A 487 10.37 25.88 3.62
C CYS A 487 10.91 24.97 2.52
N GLY A 488 10.34 25.06 1.31
CA GLY A 488 10.85 24.34 0.13
C GLY A 488 12.25 24.76 -0.28
N LEU A 489 12.55 26.06 -0.22
CA LEU A 489 13.83 26.60 -0.64
C LEU A 489 14.98 26.14 0.26
N PHE A 490 14.80 26.19 1.58
CA PHE A 490 15.81 25.68 2.51
C PHE A 490 16.06 24.19 2.31
N ARG A 491 15.04 23.39 1.94
CA ARG A 491 15.25 21.98 1.55
C ARG A 491 16.15 21.83 0.35
N ASP A 492 15.97 22.65 -0.68
CA ASP A 492 16.79 22.60 -1.88
C ASP A 492 18.21 23.14 -1.63
N MET A 493 18.34 24.19 -0.81
CA MET A 493 19.62 24.73 -0.36
C MET A 493 20.41 23.70 0.45
N PHE A 494 19.80 23.04 1.44
CA PHE A 494 20.49 22.04 2.25
C PHE A 494 20.87 20.77 1.49
N ARG A 495 20.42 20.60 0.23
CA ARG A 495 20.90 19.53 -0.66
C ARG A 495 22.17 19.90 -1.43
N THR A 496 22.48 21.19 -1.54
CA THR A 496 23.62 21.70 -2.32
C THR A 496 24.77 22.21 -1.45
N VAL A 497 24.50 22.59 -0.20
CA VAL A 497 25.53 22.98 0.79
C VAL A 497 26.32 21.74 1.23
N ASN A 498 27.65 21.80 1.10
CA ASN A 498 28.58 20.69 1.31
C ASN A 498 28.70 20.29 2.80
N GLU A 499 29.06 19.03 3.08
CA GLU A 499 28.90 18.35 4.39
C GLU A 499 29.53 19.05 5.62
N GLU A 500 30.52 19.94 5.43
CA GLU A 500 31.27 20.61 6.50
C GLU A 500 30.83 22.06 6.79
N GLN A 501 29.89 22.61 6.01
CA GLN A 501 29.46 24.01 6.16
C GLN A 501 28.18 24.13 7.00
N ASN A 502 28.34 24.58 8.25
CA ASN A 502 27.23 25.01 9.12
C ASN A 502 26.92 26.50 8.97
N THR A 503 27.42 27.12 7.90
CA THR A 503 27.30 28.54 7.64
C THR A 503 27.02 28.76 6.16
N VAL A 504 26.11 29.67 5.83
CA VAL A 504 25.84 30.09 4.45
C VAL A 504 25.77 31.62 4.38
N LYS A 505 26.24 32.21 3.28
CA LYS A 505 25.98 33.63 3.01
C LYS A 505 24.54 33.79 2.55
N ASP A 506 23.86 34.83 3.04
CA ASP A 506 22.52 35.13 2.59
C ASP A 506 22.49 35.28 1.06
N PHE A 507 21.50 34.63 0.46
CA PHE A 507 21.25 34.58 -0.97
C PHE A 507 19.91 35.24 -1.31
N SER A 508 19.18 35.73 -0.31
CA SER A 508 17.87 36.36 -0.47
C SER A 508 17.98 37.83 -0.88
N GLY A 509 19.09 38.50 -0.50
CA GLY A 509 19.29 39.92 -0.77
C GLY A 509 18.31 40.80 0.01
N LYS A 510 17.90 40.33 1.20
CA LYS A 510 16.96 41.02 2.10
C LYS A 510 17.69 41.58 3.29
N SER A 511 17.12 42.60 3.92
CA SER A 511 17.66 43.15 5.16
C SER A 511 17.64 42.09 6.26
N ILE A 512 18.54 42.23 7.23
CA ILE A 512 18.60 41.35 8.40
C ILE A 512 17.26 41.32 9.14
N GLU A 513 16.61 42.48 9.26
CA GLU A 513 15.32 42.67 9.93
C GLU A 513 14.20 41.85 9.26
N SER A 514 14.14 41.88 7.93
CA SER A 514 13.16 41.09 7.16
C SER A 514 13.43 39.59 7.26
N LEU A 515 14.71 39.19 7.22
CA LEU A 515 15.11 37.80 7.40
C LEU A 515 14.77 37.28 8.79
N GLU A 516 15.02 38.06 9.84
CA GLU A 516 14.66 37.70 11.21
C GLU A 516 13.16 37.49 11.37
N LEU A 517 12.33 38.40 10.87
CA LEU A 517 10.88 38.28 10.92
C LEU A 517 10.35 37.12 10.09
N PHE A 518 10.98 36.84 8.94
CA PHE A 518 10.67 35.68 8.12
C PHE A 518 10.99 34.37 8.86
N LEU A 519 12.17 34.28 9.47
CA LEU A 519 12.57 33.11 10.26
C LEU A 519 11.68 32.96 11.49
N GLN A 520 11.34 34.04 12.19
CA GLN A 520 10.39 34.04 13.29
C GLN A 520 9.03 33.46 12.85
N TYR A 521 8.55 33.83 11.66
CA TYR A 521 7.33 33.25 11.09
C TYR A 521 7.48 31.74 10.84
N LEU A 522 8.61 31.27 10.29
CA LEU A 522 8.85 29.85 10.09
C LEU A 522 8.84 29.05 11.39
N TYR A 523 9.19 29.67 12.52
CA TYR A 523 9.14 29.04 13.84
C TYR A 523 7.72 29.11 14.42
N THR A 524 7.09 30.28 14.38
CA THR A 524 5.94 30.61 15.25
C THR A 524 4.62 30.80 14.51
N ASN A 525 4.61 30.89 13.18
CA ASN A 525 3.48 31.31 12.36
C ASN A 525 3.00 32.75 12.62
N LYS A 526 3.77 33.57 13.32
CA LYS A 526 3.47 34.97 13.62
C LYS A 526 4.63 35.85 13.22
N ILE A 527 4.31 37.11 12.94
CA ILE A 527 5.31 38.17 12.73
C ILE A 527 5.07 39.22 13.81
N SER A 528 6.12 39.52 14.58
CA SER A 528 6.06 40.48 15.68
C SER A 528 7.03 41.62 15.43
N LEU A 529 6.51 42.75 14.95
CA LEU A 529 7.28 43.98 14.79
C LEU A 529 7.65 44.56 16.15
N THR A 530 8.89 45.03 16.29
CA THR A 530 9.33 45.88 17.41
C THR A 530 9.38 47.35 16.97
N ALA A 531 9.65 48.26 17.91
CA ALA A 531 9.75 49.70 17.63
C ALA A 531 10.91 50.08 16.69
N ASP A 532 11.88 49.18 16.50
CA ASP A 532 13.09 49.43 15.72
C ASP A 532 12.95 49.01 14.26
N HIS A 533 11.86 48.34 13.88
CA HIS A 533 11.64 47.88 12.50
C HIS A 533 11.01 48.99 11.64
N ASP A 534 11.46 49.15 10.39
CA ASP A 534 10.72 49.90 9.38
C ASP A 534 9.60 49.01 8.79
N PRO A 535 8.32 49.27 9.10
CA PRO A 535 7.23 48.42 8.67
C PRO A 535 7.00 48.46 7.15
N ILE A 536 7.41 49.54 6.46
CA ILE A 536 7.26 49.67 5.00
C ILE A 536 8.31 48.80 4.33
N LEU A 537 9.58 48.96 4.71
CA LEU A 537 10.69 48.17 4.18
C LEU A 537 10.45 46.66 4.40
N VAL A 538 10.12 46.28 5.63
CA VAL A 538 9.84 44.89 6.01
C VAL A 538 8.66 44.33 5.22
N TYR A 539 7.59 45.10 5.03
CA TYR A 539 6.43 44.64 4.25
C TYR A 539 6.81 44.37 2.79
N GLU A 540 7.50 45.29 2.13
CA GLU A 540 7.90 45.15 0.73
C GLU A 540 8.84 43.94 0.55
N GLU A 541 9.82 43.79 1.44
CA GLU A 541 10.76 42.68 1.39
C GLU A 541 10.13 41.33 1.70
N LEU A 542 9.20 41.26 2.67
CA LEU A 542 8.47 40.03 3.00
C LEU A 542 7.42 39.67 1.93
N GLU A 543 6.80 40.65 1.26
CA GLU A 543 5.91 40.41 0.12
C GLU A 543 6.68 39.80 -1.05
N ASP A 544 7.84 40.35 -1.38
CA ASP A 544 8.75 39.76 -2.37
C ASP A 544 9.24 38.37 -1.96
N SER A 545 9.57 38.20 -0.67
CA SER A 545 9.96 36.90 -0.10
C SER A 545 8.83 35.90 -0.21
N ALA A 546 7.56 36.30 -0.03
CA ALA A 546 6.41 35.42 -0.21
C ALA A 546 6.39 34.78 -1.61
N VAL A 547 6.72 35.60 -2.62
CA VAL A 547 6.83 35.17 -4.02
C VAL A 547 8.04 34.27 -4.21
N TYR A 548 9.20 34.70 -3.72
CA TYR A 548 10.48 34.00 -3.85
C TYR A 548 10.45 32.61 -3.17
N TYR A 549 9.93 32.52 -1.95
CA TYR A 549 9.81 31.30 -1.15
C TYR A 549 8.53 30.49 -1.44
N GLN A 550 7.73 30.90 -2.44
CA GLN A 550 6.46 30.26 -2.84
C GLN A 550 5.42 30.14 -1.71
N LEU A 551 5.46 31.06 -0.74
CA LEU A 551 4.50 31.14 0.36
C LEU A 551 3.20 31.88 0.00
N ASN A 552 3.04 32.33 -1.26
CA ASN A 552 1.81 32.98 -1.76
C ASN A 552 0.51 32.18 -1.58
N LYS A 553 0.60 30.89 -1.25
CA LYS A 553 -0.55 30.01 -0.96
C LYS A 553 -0.76 29.76 0.52
N ASP A 554 0.12 30.25 1.39
CA ASP A 554 -0.01 30.18 2.83
C ASP A 554 -0.92 31.32 3.32
N SER A 555 -2.18 30.98 3.57
CA SER A 555 -3.18 31.94 4.04
C SER A 555 -2.81 32.62 5.35
N ASN A 556 -1.99 32.00 6.19
CA ASN A 556 -1.57 32.56 7.45
C ASN A 556 -0.40 33.53 7.29
N PHE A 557 0.57 33.21 6.43
CA PHE A 557 1.60 34.18 6.06
C PHE A 557 0.98 35.44 5.44
N SER A 558 0.03 35.25 4.50
CA SER A 558 -0.72 36.36 3.92
C SER A 558 -1.53 37.13 4.98
N HIS A 559 -2.03 36.48 6.01
CA HIS A 559 -2.76 37.16 7.08
C HIS A 559 -1.84 38.03 7.93
N GLU A 560 -0.67 37.52 8.36
CA GLU A 560 0.32 38.29 9.11
C GLU A 560 0.90 39.43 8.28
N LEU A 561 1.23 39.20 7.01
CA LEU A 561 1.71 40.24 6.10
C LEU A 561 0.69 41.36 5.91
N ASN A 562 -0.61 41.01 5.83
CA ASN A 562 -1.69 42.00 5.79
C ASN A 562 -1.89 42.77 7.11
N LYS A 563 -1.36 42.29 8.25
CA LYS A 563 -1.33 43.07 9.49
C LYS A 563 -0.23 44.13 9.43
N ILE A 564 0.93 43.80 8.86
CA ILE A 564 2.04 44.74 8.65
C ILE A 564 1.61 45.84 7.66
N LYS A 565 0.87 45.45 6.62
CA LYS A 565 0.32 46.38 5.62
C LYS A 565 -0.65 47.43 6.18
N LYS A 566 -1.34 47.10 7.27
CA LYS A 566 -2.41 47.90 7.87
C LYS A 566 -1.86 48.78 8.97
#